data_AF-A6GE78-F1
#
_entry.id   AF-A6GE78-F1
#
_cell.length_a   1.000
_cell.length_b   1.000
_cell.length_c   1.000
_cell.angle_alpha   90.00
_cell.angle_beta   90.00
_cell.angle_gamma   90.00
#
_symmetry.space_group_name_H-M   'P 1'
#
loop_
_entity.id
_entity.type
_entity.pdbx_description
1 polymer ?
#
loop_
_entity_poly.entity_id
_entity_poly.type
_entity_poly.pdbx_seq_one_letter_code
_entity_poly.pdbx_strand_id
1 'polypeptide(L)'
;MTSYNYTAETEPRRQRMARNKGKRAKAGNEEKARWKATFADDPIDLQHLPQKSLVLRARAILEAVSNGAPWHQFNGKRLRHDRDVVSVPLGRRYRILFRTDDGSPQPVSVMSHESYNGTKPGNR
;
A
#
# COMPACT_ATOMS: atom_id res chain seq x y z
N MET A 1 34.27 31.85 53.92
CA MET A 1 33.21 30.82 53.97
C MET A 1 32.77 30.51 52.55
N THR A 2 32.77 29.22 52.25
CA THR A 2 32.62 28.52 50.96
C THR A 2 31.29 28.82 50.26
N SER A 3 31.29 28.89 48.93
CA SER A 3 30.19 28.40 48.06
C SER A 3 30.63 28.37 46.59
N TYR A 4 31.15 27.23 46.14
CA TYR A 4 31.29 26.90 44.71
C TYR A 4 29.93 26.41 44.21
N ASN A 5 29.28 27.15 43.31
CA ASN A 5 28.01 26.74 42.73
C ASN A 5 28.22 26.05 41.36
N TYR A 6 27.98 24.74 41.38
CA TYR A 6 27.51 23.83 40.32
C TYR A 6 27.69 24.25 38.85
N THR A 7 28.65 23.59 38.20
CA THR A 7 28.80 23.51 36.74
C THR A 7 27.59 22.82 36.11
N ALA A 8 26.80 23.57 35.34
CA ALA A 8 25.84 23.00 34.40
C ALA A 8 26.62 22.28 33.27
N GLU A 9 26.70 20.96 33.37
CA GLU A 9 27.28 20.09 32.35
C GLU A 9 26.52 20.24 31.03
N THR A 10 27.08 21.02 30.11
CA THR A 10 26.61 21.11 28.73
C THR A 10 27.11 19.86 28.01
N GLU A 11 26.22 18.88 27.81
CA GLU A 11 26.53 17.67 27.02
C GLU A 11 27.24 18.05 25.69
N PRO A 12 28.37 17.42 25.35
CA PRO A 12 29.12 17.78 24.15
C PRO A 12 28.27 17.57 22.89
N ARG A 13 28.28 18.54 21.96
CA ARG A 13 27.47 18.57 20.71
C ARG A 13 27.45 17.23 19.95
N ARG A 14 28.55 16.46 20.00
CA ARG A 14 28.67 15.12 19.38
C ARG A 14 27.69 14.09 19.96
N GLN A 15 27.49 14.04 21.27
CA GLN A 15 26.52 13.13 21.91
C GLN A 15 25.07 13.51 21.57
N ARG A 16 24.77 14.82 21.50
CA ARG A 16 23.46 15.34 21.10
C ARG A 16 23.10 14.94 19.66
N MET A 17 24.04 15.07 18.71
CA MET A 17 23.81 14.69 17.31
C MET A 17 23.65 13.18 17.11
N ALA A 18 24.47 12.37 17.78
CA ALA A 18 24.36 10.90 17.72
C ALA A 18 23.01 10.41 18.27
N ARG A 19 22.56 10.97 19.41
CA ARG A 19 21.25 10.66 20.01
C ARG A 19 20.10 11.04 19.09
N ASN A 20 20.17 12.21 18.43
CA ASN A 20 19.13 12.66 17.50
C ASN A 20 19.07 11.80 16.22
N LYS A 21 20.23 11.37 15.72
CA LYS A 21 20.32 10.47 14.56
C LYS A 21 19.75 9.08 14.87
N GLY A 22 20.06 8.52 16.04
CA GLY A 22 19.51 7.24 16.49
C GLY A 22 17.99 7.27 16.71
N LYS A 23 17.46 8.36 17.29
CA LYS A 23 16.00 8.57 17.45
C LYS A 23 15.27 8.64 16.11
N ARG A 24 15.81 9.40 15.13
CA ARG A 24 15.24 9.49 13.78
C ARG A 24 15.26 8.16 13.03
N ALA A 25 16.34 7.40 13.14
CA ALA A 25 16.46 6.09 12.51
C ALA A 25 15.47 5.07 13.10
N LYS A 26 15.29 5.06 14.43
CA LYS A 26 14.28 4.21 15.10
C LYS A 26 12.86 4.58 14.68
N ALA A 27 12.50 5.86 14.72
CA ALA A 27 11.17 6.34 14.33
C ALA A 27 10.82 5.98 12.88
N GLY A 28 11.78 6.13 11.94
CA GLY A 28 11.57 5.74 10.55
C GLY A 28 11.42 4.23 10.34
N ASN A 29 12.04 3.39 11.18
CA ASN A 29 11.87 1.94 11.11
C ASN A 29 10.50 1.51 11.67
N GLU A 30 10.08 2.11 12.78
CA GLU A 30 8.76 1.87 13.38
C GLU A 30 7.63 2.27 12.43
N GLU A 31 7.74 3.41 11.75
CA GLU A 31 6.75 3.84 10.75
C GLU A 31 6.64 2.85 9.58
N LYS A 32 7.78 2.36 9.07
CA LYS A 32 7.80 1.35 8.00
C LYS A 32 7.21 0.02 8.46
N ALA A 33 7.49 -0.40 9.69
CA ALA A 33 6.94 -1.62 10.26
C ALA A 33 5.42 -1.51 10.45
N ARG A 34 4.94 -0.38 11.00
CA ARG A 34 3.50 -0.09 11.11
C ARG A 34 2.82 -0.09 9.75
N TRP A 35 3.43 0.57 8.76
CA TRP A 35 2.91 0.58 7.39
C TRP A 35 2.79 -0.84 6.83
N LYS A 36 3.84 -1.66 6.97
CA LYS A 36 3.82 -3.07 6.55
C LYS A 36 2.75 -3.89 7.27
N ALA A 37 2.53 -3.65 8.55
CA ALA A 37 1.50 -4.33 9.32
C ALA A 37 0.10 -4.07 8.77
N THR A 38 -0.19 -2.86 8.25
CA THR A 38 -1.52 -2.55 7.69
C THR A 38 -1.92 -3.40 6.48
N PHE A 39 -0.97 -4.07 5.80
CA PHE A 39 -1.31 -4.94 4.67
C PHE A 39 -1.92 -6.27 5.08
N ALA A 40 -1.77 -6.67 6.36
CA ALA A 40 -2.38 -7.90 6.86
C ALA A 40 -3.91 -7.81 6.94
N ASP A 41 -4.45 -6.59 7.05
CA ASP A 41 -5.88 -6.31 7.11
C ASP A 41 -6.52 -6.14 5.72
N ASP A 42 -5.72 -6.08 4.65
CA ASP A 42 -6.24 -5.90 3.30
C ASP A 42 -6.82 -7.22 2.75
N PRO A 43 -7.98 -7.19 2.05
CA PRO A 43 -8.62 -8.41 1.53
C PRO A 43 -7.83 -9.06 0.38
N ILE A 44 -6.89 -8.35 -0.23
CA ILE A 44 -6.01 -8.83 -1.30
C ILE A 44 -4.61 -8.27 -1.08
N ASP A 45 -3.59 -8.93 -1.63
CA ASP A 45 -2.22 -8.42 -1.54
C ASP A 45 -2.04 -7.10 -2.31
N LEU A 46 -1.65 -6.06 -1.58
CA LEU A 46 -1.33 -4.73 -2.12
C LEU A 46 0.17 -4.37 -1.95
N GLN A 47 0.98 -5.23 -1.34
CA GLN A 47 2.36 -4.92 -0.97
C GLN A 47 3.27 -4.67 -2.18
N HIS A 48 2.94 -5.27 -3.31
CA HIS A 48 3.69 -5.13 -4.56
C HIS A 48 3.42 -3.80 -5.29
N LEU A 49 2.51 -2.95 -4.78
CA LEU A 49 2.28 -1.64 -5.36
C LEU A 49 3.43 -0.67 -5.01
N PRO A 50 3.98 0.05 -6.00
CA PRO A 50 5.20 0.85 -5.80
C PRO A 50 4.97 2.16 -5.03
N GLN A 51 3.73 2.64 -4.96
CA GLN A 51 3.39 3.95 -4.40
C GLN A 51 2.30 3.81 -3.35
N LYS A 52 2.46 4.51 -2.21
CA LYS A 52 1.47 4.59 -1.13
C LYS A 52 0.11 5.10 -1.62
N SER A 53 0.10 6.07 -2.54
CA SER A 53 -1.13 6.60 -3.15
C SER A 53 -1.93 5.54 -3.92
N LEU A 54 -1.26 4.59 -4.58
CA LEU A 54 -1.92 3.47 -5.24
C LEU A 54 -2.55 2.52 -4.22
N VAL A 55 -1.85 2.22 -3.12
CA VAL A 55 -2.39 1.39 -2.02
C VAL A 55 -3.64 2.03 -1.42
N LEU A 56 -3.58 3.32 -1.10
CA LEU A 56 -4.73 4.06 -0.56
C LEU A 56 -5.92 4.09 -1.51
N ARG A 57 -5.66 4.29 -2.82
CA ARG A 57 -6.71 4.23 -3.83
C ARG A 57 -7.30 2.82 -3.97
N ALA A 58 -6.48 1.78 -3.87
CA ALA A 58 -6.94 0.39 -3.91
C ALA A 58 -7.88 0.11 -2.73
N ARG A 59 -7.48 0.48 -1.51
CA ARG A 59 -8.32 0.37 -0.32
C ARG A 59 -9.65 1.09 -0.47
N ALA A 60 -9.64 2.33 -0.96
CA ALA A 60 -10.87 3.09 -1.18
C ALA A 60 -11.83 2.43 -2.19
N ILE A 61 -11.29 1.83 -3.27
CA ILE A 61 -12.11 1.09 -4.24
C ILE A 61 -12.64 -0.21 -3.61
N LEU A 62 -11.80 -0.97 -2.91
CA LEU A 62 -12.17 -2.22 -2.26
C LEU A 62 -13.29 -2.00 -1.23
N GLU A 63 -13.15 -1.01 -0.38
CA GLU A 63 -14.15 -0.62 0.62
C GLU A 63 -15.46 -0.20 -0.06
N ALA A 64 -15.40 0.67 -1.07
CA ALA A 64 -16.60 1.12 -1.77
C ALA A 64 -17.34 -0.03 -2.46
N VAL A 65 -16.62 -0.94 -3.14
CA VAL A 65 -17.22 -2.10 -3.80
C VAL A 65 -17.79 -3.08 -2.77
N SER A 66 -17.09 -3.32 -1.65
CA SER A 66 -17.59 -4.14 -0.55
C SER A 66 -18.86 -3.58 0.08
N ASN A 67 -19.01 -2.26 0.10
CA ASN A 67 -20.22 -1.56 0.56
C ASN A 67 -21.35 -1.54 -0.50
N GLY A 68 -21.21 -2.26 -1.61
CA GLY A 68 -22.22 -2.39 -2.66
C GLY A 68 -22.14 -1.34 -3.75
N ALA A 69 -21.12 -0.47 -3.74
CA ALA A 69 -20.97 0.51 -4.77
C ALA A 69 -20.54 -0.15 -6.10
N PRO A 70 -21.14 0.23 -7.24
CA PRO A 70 -20.95 -0.51 -8.48
C PRO A 70 -19.57 -0.25 -9.09
N TRP A 71 -18.87 -1.31 -9.50
CA TRP A 71 -17.50 -1.23 -10.04
C TRP A 71 -17.35 -0.34 -11.29
N HIS A 72 -18.43 -0.10 -12.04
CA HIS A 72 -18.40 0.74 -13.25
C HIS A 72 -18.07 2.20 -12.93
N GLN A 73 -18.38 2.68 -11.71
CA GLN A 73 -18.03 4.05 -11.30
C GLN A 73 -16.51 4.28 -11.22
N PHE A 74 -15.75 3.19 -11.09
CA PHE A 74 -14.28 3.22 -11.05
C PHE A 74 -13.66 2.92 -12.41
N ASN A 75 -14.41 3.09 -13.51
CA ASN A 75 -14.01 2.71 -14.87
C ASN A 75 -13.70 1.21 -15.03
N GLY A 76 -14.31 0.37 -14.18
CA GLY A 76 -14.22 -1.07 -14.30
C GLY A 76 -14.79 -1.60 -15.62
N LYS A 77 -14.21 -2.68 -16.13
CA LYS A 77 -14.66 -3.35 -17.36
C LYS A 77 -14.57 -4.85 -17.20
N ARG A 78 -15.61 -5.57 -17.63
CA ARG A 78 -15.55 -7.04 -17.78
C ARG A 78 -14.47 -7.41 -18.80
N LEU A 79 -13.69 -8.45 -18.49
CA LEU A 79 -12.70 -8.96 -19.43
C LEU A 79 -13.40 -9.66 -20.60
N ARG A 80 -12.81 -9.58 -21.79
CA ARG A 80 -13.42 -10.16 -23.00
C ARG A 80 -13.38 -11.69 -23.02
N HIS A 81 -12.29 -12.27 -22.51
CA HIS A 81 -12.01 -13.70 -22.53
C HIS A 81 -12.59 -14.42 -21.30
N ASP A 82 -12.81 -13.70 -20.21
CA ASP A 82 -13.47 -14.19 -19.00
C ASP A 82 -14.48 -13.12 -18.53
N ARG A 83 -15.76 -13.40 -18.74
CA ARG A 83 -16.84 -12.44 -18.49
C ARG A 83 -17.26 -12.37 -17.03
N ASP A 84 -16.79 -13.32 -16.23
CA ASP A 84 -17.01 -13.37 -14.78
C ASP A 84 -15.96 -12.55 -14.04
N VAL A 85 -14.94 -12.05 -14.73
CA VAL A 85 -13.91 -11.19 -14.19
C VAL A 85 -14.07 -9.74 -14.65
N VAL A 86 -14.03 -8.82 -13.70
CA VAL A 86 -14.03 -7.37 -13.89
C VAL A 86 -12.65 -6.82 -13.56
N SER A 87 -12.08 -6.03 -14.47
CA SER A 87 -10.84 -5.27 -14.24
C SER A 87 -11.16 -3.81 -13.94
N VAL A 88 -10.76 -3.32 -12.77
CA VAL A 88 -10.86 -1.91 -12.36
C VAL A 88 -9.48 -1.23 -12.38
N PRO A 89 -9.28 -0.12 -13.12
CA PRO A 89 -7.98 0.56 -13.17
C PRO A 89 -7.67 1.33 -11.87
N LEU A 90 -6.48 1.09 -11.32
CA LEU A 90 -5.89 1.88 -10.23
C LEU A 90 -5.10 3.10 -10.72
N GLY A 91 -4.78 3.10 -12.02
CA GLY A 91 -4.02 4.13 -12.71
C GLY A 91 -3.69 3.63 -14.12
N ARG A 92 -2.58 4.07 -14.69
CA ARG A 92 -2.17 3.64 -16.03
C ARG A 92 -1.68 2.19 -16.07
N ARG A 93 -0.97 1.74 -15.02
CA ARG A 93 -0.22 0.46 -15.03
C ARG A 93 -0.81 -0.65 -14.18
N TYR A 94 -1.70 -0.35 -13.25
CA TYR A 94 -2.21 -1.34 -12.29
C TYR A 94 -3.72 -1.47 -12.37
N ARG A 95 -4.22 -2.69 -12.13
CA ARG A 95 -5.63 -3.04 -12.15
C ARG A 95 -5.95 -3.92 -10.95
N ILE A 96 -7.14 -3.72 -10.37
CA ILE A 96 -7.77 -4.65 -9.43
C ILE A 96 -8.65 -5.58 -10.25
N LEU A 97 -8.59 -6.87 -9.97
CA LEU A 97 -9.52 -7.85 -10.50
C LEU A 97 -10.59 -8.17 -9.47
N PHE A 98 -11.83 -8.20 -9.92
CA PHE A 98 -12.98 -8.67 -9.16
C PHE A 98 -13.62 -9.85 -9.90
N ARG A 99 -14.13 -10.83 -9.16
CA ARG A 99 -14.96 -11.91 -9.69
C ARG A 99 -16.43 -11.64 -9.39
N THR A 100 -17.32 -11.95 -10.33
CA THR A 100 -18.76 -11.67 -10.22
C THR A 100 -19.62 -12.92 -10.43
N ASP A 101 -19.04 -14.11 -10.33
CA ASP A 101 -19.71 -15.40 -10.46
C ASP A 101 -20.77 -15.62 -9.37
N ASP A 102 -20.46 -15.24 -8.13
CA ASP A 102 -21.34 -15.44 -6.97
C ASP A 102 -22.24 -14.21 -6.66
N GLY A 103 -22.46 -13.34 -7.64
CA GLY A 103 -23.28 -12.15 -7.51
C GLY A 103 -22.47 -10.90 -7.12
N SER A 104 -22.16 -10.72 -5.83
CA SER A 104 -21.44 -9.52 -5.37
C SER A 104 -19.97 -9.55 -5.83
N PRO A 105 -19.40 -8.45 -6.34
CA PRO A 105 -18.03 -8.45 -6.85
C PRO A 105 -17.01 -8.74 -5.74
N GLN A 106 -16.33 -9.88 -5.81
CA GLN A 106 -15.30 -10.29 -4.86
C GLN A 106 -13.91 -9.88 -5.34
N PRO A 107 -13.10 -9.17 -4.54
CA PRO A 107 -11.76 -8.80 -4.94
C PRO A 107 -10.86 -10.04 -5.00
N VAL A 108 -10.14 -10.21 -6.10
CA VAL A 108 -9.27 -11.38 -6.33
C VAL A 108 -7.80 -11.00 -6.17
N SER A 109 -7.35 -9.99 -6.92
CA SER A 109 -5.94 -9.59 -6.91
C SER A 109 -5.72 -8.20 -7.49
N VAL A 110 -4.57 -7.61 -7.19
CA VAL A 110 -4.01 -6.48 -7.94
C VAL A 110 -2.90 -6.99 -8.85
N MET A 111 -2.84 -6.46 -10.06
CA MET A 111 -1.81 -6.83 -11.03
C MET A 111 -1.37 -5.65 -11.89
N SER A 112 -0.12 -5.72 -12.35
CA SER A 112 0.40 -4.81 -13.36
C SER A 112 -0.11 -5.18 -14.76
N HIS A 113 -0.13 -4.21 -15.67
CA HIS A 113 -0.46 -4.42 -17.08
C HIS A 113 0.49 -5.42 -17.76
N GLU A 114 1.75 -5.47 -17.33
CA GLU A 114 2.77 -6.37 -17.88
C GLU A 114 2.53 -7.81 -17.45
N SER A 115 2.19 -8.03 -16.17
CA SER A 115 1.85 -9.36 -15.64
C SER A 115 0.63 -9.97 -16.34
N TYR A 116 -0.34 -9.15 -16.75
CA TYR A 116 -1.52 -9.61 -17.49
C TYR A 116 -1.22 -9.95 -18.96
N ASN A 117 -0.35 -9.19 -19.64
CA ASN A 117 -0.04 -9.45 -21.06
C ASN A 117 1.04 -10.53 -21.25
N GLY A 118 1.85 -10.82 -20.23
CA GLY A 118 2.88 -11.86 -20.27
C GLY A 118 2.30 -13.29 -20.29
N THR A 119 1.04 -13.47 -19.91
CA THR A 119 0.33 -14.76 -19.95
C THR A 119 -0.53 -14.89 -21.21
N LYS A 120 -0.05 -14.41 -22.36
CA LYS A 120 -0.57 -14.83 -23.66
C LYS A 120 0.23 -16.05 -24.13
N PRO A 121 -0.36 -17.27 -24.19
CA PRO A 121 0.31 -18.42 -24.79
C PRO A 121 0.33 -18.19 -26.30
N GLY A 122 1.38 -17.58 -26.83
CA GLY A 122 1.42 -17.25 -28.24
C GLY A 122 2.69 -16.57 -28.74
N ASN A 123 3.85 -16.84 -28.13
CA ASN A 123 5.15 -16.56 -28.74
C ASN A 123 6.16 -17.60 -28.25
N ARG A 124 6.21 -18.74 -28.92
CA ARG A 124 7.43 -19.51 -29.11
C ARG A 124 7.78 -19.46 -30.58
#